data_AF-A0A4P2PTL3-F1
#
_entry.id   AF-A0A4P2PTL3-F1
#
_cell.length_a   1.000
_cell.length_b   1.000
_cell.length_c   1.000
_cell.angle_alpha   90.00
_cell.angle_beta   90.00
_cell.angle_gamma   90.00
#
_symmetry.space_group_name_H-M   'P 1'
#
loop_
_entity.id
_entity.type
_entity.pdbx_description
1 polymer ?
#
loop_
_entity_poly.entity_id
_entity_poly.type
_entity_poly.pdbx_seq_one_letter_code
_entity_poly.pdbx_strand_id
1 'polypeptide(L)'
;MVVISELPRTRETLLLRLLGAGAVLRDAIRELTALPEDAWERSIALPWLVRLCTELPPEASVRAALDPEEEEIVTEAQQWFEQLKQSLRDEARKEALQEGIKEGIKEGQIGTRAKQFEKKLGRPFAEAERSVLTERFDRLGPDRLDDVLLELPADAVAAWLADPAAG
;
A
#
# COMPACT_ATOMS: atom_id res chain seq x y z
N MET A 1 -39.89 -8.72 12.42
CA MET A 1 -39.06 -8.09 13.45
C MET A 1 -37.93 -9.05 13.75
N VAL A 2 -36.67 -8.66 13.55
CA VAL A 2 -35.51 -9.54 13.78
C VAL A 2 -34.91 -9.16 15.13
N VAL A 3 -34.77 -10.12 16.04
CA VAL A 3 -34.15 -9.92 17.36
C VAL A 3 -32.69 -10.34 17.25
N ILE A 4 -31.76 -9.37 17.29
CA ILE A 4 -30.33 -9.60 17.03
C ILE A 4 -29.72 -10.59 18.04
N SER A 5 -30.17 -10.57 19.30
CA SER A 5 -29.69 -11.45 20.36
C SER A 5 -30.09 -12.93 20.20
N GLU A 6 -31.09 -13.22 19.37
CA GLU A 6 -31.55 -14.59 19.09
C GLU A 6 -30.95 -15.17 17.79
N LEU A 7 -30.12 -14.39 17.08
CA LEU A 7 -29.50 -14.85 15.85
C LEU A 7 -28.52 -16.00 16.12
N PRO A 8 -28.54 -17.08 15.29
CA PRO A 8 -27.56 -18.14 15.36
C PRO A 8 -26.13 -17.61 15.31
N ARG A 9 -25.22 -18.20 16.09
CA ARG A 9 -23.79 -17.85 16.07
C ARG A 9 -23.07 -18.53 14.90
N THR A 10 -23.38 -18.07 13.69
CA THR A 10 -22.76 -18.55 12.44
C THR A 10 -22.14 -17.39 11.67
N ARG A 11 -21.27 -17.73 10.72
CA ARG A 11 -20.63 -16.74 9.83
C ARG A 11 -21.66 -15.95 9.02
N GLU A 12 -22.81 -16.53 8.65
CA GLU A 12 -23.82 -15.84 7.83
C GLU A 12 -24.53 -14.70 8.57
N THR A 13 -24.61 -14.77 9.90
CA THR A 13 -25.27 -13.77 10.74
C THR A 13 -24.28 -12.77 11.35
N LEU A 14 -22.98 -12.95 11.10
CA LEU A 14 -21.90 -12.20 11.74
C LEU A 14 -22.10 -10.69 11.61
N LEU A 15 -22.35 -10.20 10.39
CA LEU A 15 -22.55 -8.78 10.12
C LEU A 15 -23.78 -8.19 10.83
N LEU A 16 -24.84 -9.00 11.02
CA LEU A 16 -26.02 -8.56 11.75
C LEU A 16 -25.78 -8.54 13.26
N ARG A 17 -25.01 -9.49 13.79
CA ARG A 17 -24.62 -9.53 15.21
C ARG A 17 -23.65 -8.41 15.58
N LEU A 18 -22.87 -7.91 14.62
CA LEU A 18 -22.09 -6.68 14.78
C LEU A 18 -22.95 -5.41 14.94
N LEU A 19 -24.24 -5.45 14.64
CA LEU A 19 -25.19 -4.37 14.94
C LEU A 19 -25.90 -4.58 16.30
N GLY A 20 -25.57 -5.66 17.01
CA GLY A 20 -26.07 -5.94 18.35
C GLY A 20 -25.40 -5.09 19.42
N ALA A 21 -25.82 -5.30 20.67
CA ALA A 21 -25.24 -4.66 21.86
C ALA A 21 -24.66 -5.72 22.81
N GLY A 22 -23.82 -5.27 23.75
CA GLY A 22 -23.31 -6.12 24.83
C GLY A 22 -22.50 -7.32 24.34
N ALA A 23 -22.74 -8.49 24.94
CA ALA A 23 -22.10 -9.75 24.60
C ALA A 23 -22.23 -10.17 23.12
N VAL A 24 -23.33 -9.82 22.45
CA VAL A 24 -23.56 -10.19 21.04
C VAL A 24 -22.57 -9.47 20.12
N LEU A 25 -22.33 -8.19 20.38
CA LEU A 25 -21.34 -7.40 19.66
C LEU A 25 -19.91 -7.90 19.93
N ARG A 26 -19.58 -8.25 21.18
CA ARG A 26 -18.24 -8.79 21.51
C ARG A 26 -17.92 -10.07 20.78
N ASP A 27 -18.84 -11.03 20.85
CA ASP A 27 -18.65 -12.33 20.22
C ASP A 27 -18.53 -12.15 18.70
N ALA A 28 -19.32 -11.24 18.11
CA ALA A 28 -19.24 -10.91 16.69
C ALA A 28 -17.92 -10.20 16.31
N ILE A 29 -17.39 -9.29 17.14
CA ILE A 29 -16.09 -8.67 16.90
C ILE A 29 -15.02 -9.77 16.93
N ARG A 30 -14.97 -10.63 17.96
CA ARG A 30 -13.98 -11.72 18.05
C ARG A 30 -14.05 -12.69 16.87
N GLU A 31 -15.26 -13.04 16.44
CA GLU A 31 -15.43 -13.87 15.25
C GLU A 31 -14.92 -13.16 13.99
N LEU A 32 -15.21 -11.87 13.82
CA LEU A 32 -14.73 -11.06 12.69
C LEU A 32 -13.20 -10.94 12.69
N THR A 33 -12.57 -10.73 13.85
CA THR A 33 -11.12 -10.59 13.96
C THR A 33 -10.37 -11.91 13.71
N ALA A 34 -11.01 -13.04 14.00
CA ALA A 34 -10.50 -14.38 13.71
C ALA A 34 -10.61 -14.79 12.23
N LEU A 35 -11.38 -14.05 11.41
CA LEU A 35 -11.44 -14.32 9.98
C LEU A 35 -10.13 -13.94 9.27
N PRO A 36 -9.77 -14.63 8.16
CA PRO A 36 -8.69 -14.22 7.27
C PRO A 36 -8.83 -12.76 6.83
N GLU A 37 -7.71 -12.07 6.61
CA GLU A 37 -7.71 -10.65 6.23
C GLU A 37 -8.44 -10.37 4.90
N ASP A 38 -8.46 -11.34 3.99
CA ASP A 38 -9.15 -11.29 2.69
C ASP A 38 -10.64 -11.67 2.76
N ALA A 39 -11.15 -11.98 3.95
CA ALA A 39 -12.57 -12.29 4.14
C ALA A 39 -13.45 -11.08 3.76
N TRP A 40 -14.43 -11.30 2.88
CA TRP A 40 -15.34 -10.25 2.43
C TRP A 40 -16.12 -9.62 3.60
N GLU A 41 -16.38 -10.36 4.68
CA GLU A 41 -17.00 -9.81 5.88
C GLU A 41 -16.14 -8.70 6.50
N ARG A 42 -14.81 -8.83 6.48
CA ARG A 42 -13.89 -7.78 6.96
C ARG A 42 -13.93 -6.57 6.03
N SER A 43 -13.94 -6.77 4.72
CA SER A 43 -13.99 -5.64 3.77
C SER A 43 -15.29 -4.82 3.89
N ILE A 44 -16.41 -5.48 4.21
CA ILE A 44 -17.69 -4.81 4.49
C ILE A 44 -17.73 -4.21 5.91
N ALA A 45 -17.21 -4.92 6.91
CA ALA A 45 -17.29 -4.53 8.31
C ALA A 45 -16.38 -3.34 8.66
N LEU A 46 -15.16 -3.35 8.12
CA LEU A 46 -14.10 -2.44 8.52
C LEU A 46 -14.44 -0.95 8.31
N PRO A 47 -14.97 -0.50 7.15
CA PRO A 47 -15.19 0.92 6.91
C PRO A 47 -16.11 1.59 7.94
N TRP A 48 -17.18 0.91 8.36
CA TRP A 48 -18.10 1.48 9.35
C TRP A 48 -17.65 1.24 10.80
N LEU A 49 -16.90 0.17 11.10
CA LEU A 49 -16.26 0.00 12.41
C LEU A 49 -15.22 1.10 12.65
N VAL A 50 -14.38 1.40 11.65
CA VAL A 50 -13.44 2.54 11.69
C VAL A 50 -14.19 3.82 12.01
N ARG A 51 -15.26 4.10 11.26
CA ARG A 51 -16.09 5.30 11.45
C ARG A 51 -16.65 5.38 12.86
N LEU A 52 -17.23 4.30 13.37
CA LEU A 52 -17.78 4.23 14.74
C LEU A 52 -16.69 4.50 15.80
N CYS A 53 -15.52 3.87 15.67
CA CYS A 53 -14.40 4.07 16.59
C CYS A 53 -13.82 5.49 16.53
N THR A 54 -13.92 6.18 15.39
CA THR A 54 -13.43 7.57 15.23
C THR A 54 -14.45 8.64 15.61
N GLU A 55 -15.76 8.35 15.49
CA GLU A 55 -16.84 9.28 15.79
C GLU A 55 -17.29 9.21 17.27
N LEU A 56 -16.98 8.11 17.97
CA LEU A 56 -17.17 8.01 19.42
C LEU A 56 -16.09 8.84 20.14
N PRO A 57 -16.45 9.88 20.92
CA PRO A 57 -15.48 10.67 21.65
C PRO A 57 -14.72 9.77 22.63
N PRO A 58 -13.38 9.87 22.73
CA PRO A 58 -12.57 9.14 23.71
C PRO A 58 -12.76 9.67 25.15
N GLU A 59 -13.74 10.56 25.38
CA GLU A 59 -13.92 11.29 26.63
C GLU A 59 -14.33 10.35 27.76
N ALA A 60 -13.53 10.35 28.83
CA ALA A 60 -13.77 9.57 30.04
C ALA A 60 -15.16 9.84 30.68
N SER A 61 -15.77 10.99 30.41
CA SER A 61 -17.12 11.37 30.84
C SER A 61 -18.23 10.52 30.22
N VAL A 62 -18.05 10.07 28.97
CA VAL A 62 -18.99 9.15 28.29
C VAL A 62 -18.72 7.71 28.76
N ARG A 63 -17.44 7.31 28.92
CA ARG A 63 -17.07 6.00 29.48
C ARG A 63 -17.54 5.79 30.91
N ALA A 64 -17.51 6.82 31.76
CA ALA A 64 -17.96 6.73 33.15
C ALA A 64 -19.49 6.57 33.29
N ALA A 65 -20.25 6.83 32.23
CA ALA A 65 -21.69 6.60 32.16
C ALA A 65 -22.05 5.24 31.55
N LEU A 66 -21.08 4.54 30.96
CA LEU A 66 -21.23 3.17 30.49
C LEU A 66 -21.18 2.22 31.67
N ASP A 67 -21.90 1.11 31.57
CA ASP A 67 -21.72 0.03 32.52
C ASP A 67 -20.33 -0.63 32.32
N PRO A 68 -19.82 -1.41 33.30
CA PRO A 68 -18.51 -2.05 33.20
C PRO A 68 -18.37 -3.02 32.01
N GLU A 69 -19.49 -3.59 31.55
CA GLU A 69 -19.53 -4.52 30.42
C GLU A 69 -19.36 -3.74 29.10
N GLU A 70 -20.06 -2.61 28.96
CA GLU A 70 -19.96 -1.69 27.84
C GLU A 70 -18.57 -1.02 27.75
N GLU A 71 -17.94 -0.71 28.89
CA GLU A 71 -16.57 -0.16 28.90
C GLU A 71 -15.53 -1.18 28.40
N GLU A 72 -15.67 -2.45 28.78
CA GLU A 72 -14.82 -3.54 28.29
C GLU A 72 -14.95 -3.70 26.76
N ILE A 73 -16.16 -3.56 26.23
CA ILE A 73 -16.45 -3.64 24.78
C ILE A 73 -15.74 -2.54 24.02
N VAL A 74 -15.89 -1.29 24.47
CA VAL A 74 -15.26 -0.13 23.83
C VAL A 74 -13.74 -0.28 23.87
N THR A 75 -13.19 -0.77 24.99
CA THR A 75 -11.75 -0.97 25.15
C THR A 75 -11.21 -2.07 24.23
N GLU A 76 -11.88 -3.23 24.15
CA GLU A 76 -11.49 -4.36 23.27
C GLU A 76 -11.54 -3.93 21.78
N ALA A 77 -12.61 -3.22 21.38
CA ALA A 77 -12.76 -2.70 20.02
C ALA A 77 -11.68 -1.66 19.67
N GLN A 78 -11.36 -0.75 20.59
CA GLN A 78 -10.29 0.24 20.40
C GLN A 78 -8.93 -0.43 20.25
N GLN A 79 -8.60 -1.41 21.11
CA GLN A 79 -7.34 -2.14 21.02
C GLN A 79 -7.19 -2.87 19.68
N TRP A 80 -8.25 -3.55 19.23
CA TRP A 80 -8.24 -4.19 17.93
C TRP A 80 -8.07 -3.18 16.78
N PHE A 81 -8.75 -2.04 16.85
CA PHE A 81 -8.63 -0.98 15.85
C PHE A 81 -7.20 -0.41 15.77
N GLU A 82 -6.54 -0.20 16.91
CA GLU A 82 -5.13 0.19 16.93
C GLU A 82 -4.21 -0.87 16.31
N GLN A 83 -4.43 -2.15 16.61
CA GLN A 83 -3.66 -3.25 16.02
C GLN A 83 -3.83 -3.32 14.50
N LEU A 84 -5.05 -3.14 14.00
CA LEU A 84 -5.32 -3.09 12.57
C LEU A 84 -4.56 -1.93 11.89
N LYS A 85 -4.63 -0.72 12.47
CA LYS A 85 -3.89 0.44 11.95
C LYS A 85 -2.39 0.18 11.89
N GLN A 86 -1.85 -0.52 12.90
CA GLN A 86 -0.44 -0.87 12.92
C GLN A 86 -0.08 -1.87 11.81
N SER A 87 -0.89 -2.92 11.61
CA SER A 87 -0.69 -3.91 10.53
C SER A 87 -0.68 -3.23 9.15
N LEU A 88 -1.67 -2.38 8.87
CA LEU A 88 -1.77 -1.63 7.61
C LEU A 88 -0.56 -0.72 7.38
N ARG A 89 -0.06 -0.05 8.43
CA ARG A 89 1.16 0.77 8.33
C ARG A 89 2.40 -0.06 8.03
N ASP A 90 2.51 -1.23 8.64
CA ASP A 90 3.65 -2.12 8.45
C ASP A 90 3.66 -2.72 7.04
N GLU A 91 2.50 -3.08 6.50
CA GLU A 91 2.33 -3.55 5.13
C GLU A 91 2.66 -2.44 4.11
N ALA A 92 2.03 -1.26 4.25
CA ALA A 92 2.32 -0.12 3.39
C ALA A 92 3.81 0.27 3.42
N ARG A 93 4.48 0.17 4.59
CA ARG A 93 5.91 0.42 4.71
C ARG A 93 6.74 -0.63 3.96
N LYS A 94 6.35 -1.90 4.00
CA LYS A 94 7.03 -2.96 3.25
C LYS A 94 6.88 -2.74 1.75
N GLU A 95 5.68 -2.43 1.26
CA GLU A 95 5.42 -2.15 -0.15
C GLU A 95 6.22 -0.95 -0.64
N ALA A 96 6.14 0.17 0.09
CA ALA A 96 6.89 1.38 -0.24
C ALA A 96 8.41 1.16 -0.24
N LEU A 97 8.94 0.35 0.69
CA LEU A 97 10.35 -0.01 0.68
C LEU A 97 10.73 -0.85 -0.54
N GLN A 98 9.89 -1.83 -0.90
CA GLN A 98 10.14 -2.66 -2.08
C GLN A 98 10.11 -1.84 -3.37
N GLU A 99 9.13 -0.95 -3.53
CA GLU A 99 9.04 -0.05 -4.66
C GLU A 99 10.22 0.92 -4.70
N GLY A 100 10.59 1.52 -3.57
CA GLY A 100 11.73 2.42 -3.47
C GLY A 100 13.07 1.73 -3.79
N ILE A 101 13.26 0.46 -3.41
CA ILE A 101 14.45 -0.31 -3.79
C ILE A 101 14.47 -0.54 -5.31
N LYS A 102 13.33 -0.92 -5.92
CA LYS A 102 13.26 -1.14 -7.37
C LYS A 102 13.57 0.14 -8.14
N GLU A 103 12.97 1.26 -7.75
CA GLU A 103 13.20 2.55 -8.40
C GLU A 103 14.65 3.01 -8.18
N GLY A 104 15.19 2.88 -6.97
CA GLY A 104 16.59 3.25 -6.71
C GLY A 104 17.61 2.42 -7.50
N ILE A 105 17.35 1.12 -7.70
CA ILE A 105 18.18 0.28 -8.58
C ILE A 105 18.08 0.77 -10.02
N LYS A 106 16.87 1.05 -10.51
CA LYS A 106 16.63 1.56 -11.86
C LYS A 106 17.33 2.90 -12.09
N GLU A 107 17.15 3.87 -11.21
CA GLU A 107 17.82 5.18 -11.27
C GLU A 107 19.34 5.03 -11.25
N GLY A 108 19.88 4.14 -10.41
CA GLY A 108 21.32 3.84 -10.37
C GLY A 108 21.85 3.26 -11.69
N GLN A 109 21.08 2.36 -12.31
CA GLN A 109 21.40 1.78 -13.61
C GLN A 109 21.39 2.82 -14.74
N ILE A 110 20.37 3.68 -14.78
CA ILE A 110 20.28 4.78 -15.76
C ILE A 110 21.43 5.76 -15.55
N GLY A 111 21.69 6.19 -14.31
CA GLY A 111 22.75 7.13 -13.98
C GLY A 111 24.15 6.61 -14.30
N THR A 112 24.38 5.31 -14.14
CA THR A 112 25.66 4.67 -14.49
C THR A 112 25.87 4.67 -16.01
N ARG A 113 24.83 4.31 -16.77
CA ARG A 113 24.86 4.33 -18.24
C ARG A 113 25.03 5.75 -18.75
N ALA A 114 24.28 6.72 -18.23
CA ALA A 114 24.41 8.13 -18.61
C ALA A 114 25.87 8.61 -18.53
N LYS A 115 26.59 8.28 -17.44
CA LYS A 115 28.03 8.61 -17.32
C LYS A 115 28.90 7.93 -18.37
N GLN A 116 28.56 6.72 -18.79
CA GLN A 116 29.28 6.02 -19.85
C GLN A 116 29.02 6.64 -21.22
N PHE A 117 27.76 7.01 -21.51
CA PHE A 117 27.40 7.76 -22.70
C PHE A 117 28.14 9.11 -22.75
N GLU A 118 28.19 9.86 -21.64
CA GLU A 118 28.96 11.12 -21.53
C GLU A 118 30.45 10.92 -21.86
N LYS A 119 31.07 9.86 -21.30
CA LYS A 119 32.47 9.52 -21.59
C LYS A 119 32.69 9.17 -23.07
N LYS A 120 31.77 8.41 -23.68
CA LYS A 120 31.86 8.01 -25.09
C LYS A 120 31.68 9.20 -26.03
N LEU A 121 30.78 10.12 -25.69
CA LEU A 121 30.53 11.34 -26.44
C LEU A 121 31.61 12.41 -26.22
N GLY A 122 32.41 12.30 -25.16
CA GLY A 122 33.43 13.28 -24.80
C GLY A 122 32.86 14.61 -24.29
N ARG A 123 31.57 14.64 -23.91
CA ARG A 123 30.85 15.83 -23.44
C ARG A 123 29.79 15.45 -22.40
N PRO A 124 29.38 16.40 -21.54
CA PRO A 124 28.26 16.17 -20.63
C PRO A 124 26.95 15.95 -21.39
N PHE A 125 26.02 15.25 -20.74
CA PHE A 125 24.72 14.92 -21.31
C PHE A 125 23.78 16.12 -21.16
N ALA A 126 23.10 16.49 -22.24
CA ALA A 126 22.05 17.48 -22.15
C ALA A 126 20.83 16.91 -21.41
N GLU A 127 20.04 17.79 -20.79
CA GLU A 127 18.84 17.38 -20.03
C GLU A 127 17.83 16.61 -20.91
N ALA A 128 17.66 17.03 -22.16
CA ALA A 128 16.82 16.30 -23.12
C ALA A 128 17.34 14.89 -23.41
N GLU A 129 18.66 14.69 -23.52
CA GLU A 129 19.24 13.37 -23.78
C GLU A 129 19.13 12.45 -22.56
N ARG A 130 19.17 13.00 -21.34
CA ARG A 130 18.88 12.25 -20.10
C ARG A 130 17.46 11.74 -20.10
N SER A 131 16.49 12.58 -20.45
CA SER A 131 15.09 12.16 -20.56
C SER A 131 14.89 11.07 -21.62
N VAL A 132 15.52 11.20 -22.79
CA VAL A 132 15.49 10.18 -23.85
C VAL A 132 16.10 8.86 -23.37
N LEU A 133 17.23 8.92 -22.66
CA LEU A 133 17.87 7.71 -22.13
C LEU A 133 16.98 7.00 -21.11
N THR A 134 16.31 7.75 -20.23
CA THR A 134 15.34 7.19 -19.27
C THR A 134 14.16 6.52 -19.99
N GLU A 135 13.53 7.21 -20.95
CA GLU A 135 12.41 6.65 -21.72
C GLU A 135 12.83 5.37 -22.47
N ARG A 136 14.03 5.36 -23.02
CA ARG A 136 14.56 4.19 -23.72
C ARG A 136 14.96 3.07 -22.81
N PHE A 137 15.49 3.37 -21.62
CA PHE A 137 15.74 2.35 -20.62
C PHE A 137 14.43 1.62 -20.30
N ASP A 138 13.33 2.36 -20.16
CA ASP A 138 12.00 1.78 -19.89
C ASP A 138 11.42 1.01 -21.07
N ARG A 139 11.63 1.49 -22.30
CA ARG A 139 11.09 0.88 -23.53
C ARG A 139 11.91 -0.31 -24.05
N LEU A 140 13.23 -0.20 -24.03
CA LEU A 140 14.17 -1.11 -24.69
C LEU A 140 14.92 -2.01 -23.70
N GLY A 141 14.97 -1.60 -22.43
CA GLY A 141 15.69 -2.32 -21.39
C GLY A 141 17.20 -2.03 -21.35
N PRO A 142 17.86 -2.42 -20.25
CA PRO A 142 19.28 -2.14 -19.99
C PRO A 142 20.23 -2.73 -21.04
N ASP A 143 19.96 -3.95 -21.50
CA ASP A 143 20.86 -4.68 -22.41
C ASP A 143 20.99 -3.97 -23.75
N ARG A 144 19.87 -3.45 -24.29
CA ARG A 144 19.88 -2.72 -25.55
C ARG A 144 20.71 -1.43 -25.47
N LEU A 145 20.66 -0.75 -24.32
CA LEU A 145 21.47 0.45 -24.09
C LEU A 145 22.97 0.09 -24.01
N ASP A 146 23.30 -1.07 -23.44
CA ASP A 146 24.68 -1.55 -23.37
C ASP A 146 25.21 -1.92 -24.75
N ASP A 147 24.40 -2.59 -25.59
CA ASP A 147 24.75 -2.90 -26.98
C ASP A 147 25.05 -1.62 -27.77
N VAL A 148 24.16 -0.63 -27.70
CA VAL A 148 24.37 0.68 -28.34
C VAL A 148 25.65 1.34 -27.85
N LEU A 149 25.89 1.30 -26.54
CA LEU A 149 27.08 1.88 -25.92
C LEU A 149 28.36 1.12 -26.32
N LEU A 150 28.32 -0.16 -26.66
CA LEU A 150 29.49 -0.94 -27.04
C LEU A 150 29.73 -0.89 -28.55
N GLU A 151 28.69 -1.02 -29.36
CA GLU A 151 28.77 -1.25 -30.79
C GLU A 151 28.83 0.03 -31.64
N LEU A 152 28.12 1.10 -31.26
CA LEU A 152 28.02 2.30 -32.08
C LEU A 152 29.17 3.29 -31.81
N PRO A 153 29.82 3.89 -32.82
CA PRO A 153 30.77 4.98 -32.59
C PRO A 153 30.08 6.23 -32.00
N ALA A 154 30.87 7.17 -31.46
CA ALA A 154 30.34 8.29 -30.67
C ALA A 154 29.36 9.20 -31.45
N ASP A 155 29.60 9.41 -32.74
CA ASP A 155 28.73 10.16 -33.64
C ASP A 155 27.40 9.44 -33.88
N ALA A 156 27.42 8.11 -34.08
CA ALA A 156 26.22 7.30 -34.22
C ALA A 156 25.41 7.24 -32.91
N VAL A 157 26.08 7.22 -31.75
CA VAL A 157 25.41 7.33 -30.44
C VAL A 157 24.72 8.70 -30.29
N ALA A 158 25.39 9.79 -30.67
CA ALA A 158 24.79 11.12 -30.64
C ALA A 158 23.55 11.22 -31.55
N ALA A 159 23.63 10.66 -32.76
CA ALA A 159 22.49 10.60 -33.68
C ALA A 159 21.35 9.74 -33.12
N TRP A 160 21.67 8.59 -32.53
CA TRP A 160 20.69 7.71 -31.90
C TRP A 160 19.95 8.43 -30.77
N LEU A 161 20.64 9.18 -29.92
CA LEU A 161 20.03 9.97 -28.83
C LEU A 161 19.18 11.14 -29.33
N ALA A 162 19.52 11.71 -30.49
CA ALA A 162 18.78 12.82 -31.09
C ALA A 162 17.50 12.37 -31.81
N ASP A 163 17.40 11.10 -32.21
CA ASP A 163 16.21 10.52 -32.85
C ASP A 163 15.33 9.77 -31.83
N PRO A 164 14.20 10.32 -31.36
CA PRO A 164 13.32 9.64 -30.40
C PRO A 164 12.69 8.34 -30.92
N ALA A 165 12.64 8.12 -32.25
CA ALA A 165 12.08 6.93 -32.87
C ALA A 165 13.09 5.77 -32.98
N ALA A 166 14.38 6.01 -32.79
CA ALA A 166 15.38 4.94 -32.95
C ALA A 166 15.27 3.89 -31.82
N GLY A 167 15.43 2.62 -32.22
CA GLY A 167 15.34 1.41 -31.39
C GLY A 167 16.66 0.72 -31.14
#